data_AF-A0A3B3S886-F1
#
_entry.id   AF-A0A3B3S886-F1
#
_cell.length_a   1.000
_cell.length_b   1.000
_cell.length_c   1.000
_cell.angle_alpha   90.00
_cell.angle_beta   90.00
_cell.angle_gamma   90.00
#
_symmetry.space_group_name_H-M   'P 1'
#
loop_
_entity.id
_entity.type
_entity.pdbx_description
1 polymer ?
#
loop_
_entity_poly.entity_id
_entity_poly.type
_entity_poly.pdbx_seq_one_letter_code
_entity_poly.pdbx_strand_id
1 'polypeptide(L)'
;MSLVGVGVGVGGYFCNNCTSELLVTELVVNCAANYKTLPLAGHKHRPVPGSSHNISKNDPGVQNAVLVSTYTFNNESNDIFFFRVYAIKVAQIQIVKGIKYVLEVTISRTICRKSMSPPSLDKCPFQPEGALQQMFNCHFEVWAIPWKHWSKVTSFVCHPPSRLLPTGSEVARR
;
A
#
# COMPACT_ATOMS: atom_id res chain seq x y z
N MET A 1 40.26 40.58 -15.35
CA MET A 1 39.10 40.75 -16.25
C MET A 1 38.87 39.40 -16.92
N SER A 2 37.69 38.77 -16.96
CA SER A 2 36.34 39.32 -17.05
C SER A 2 35.31 38.49 -16.26
N LEU A 3 34.26 39.18 -15.82
CA LEU A 3 33.06 38.66 -15.16
C LEU A 3 32.18 37.86 -16.14
N VAL A 4 31.56 36.78 -15.66
CA VAL A 4 30.27 36.26 -16.19
C VAL A 4 29.41 35.81 -15.00
N GLY A 5 28.17 36.28 -14.98
CA GLY A 5 27.34 36.52 -13.78
C GLY A 5 26.73 35.32 -13.07
N VAL A 6 26.35 35.57 -11.82
CA VAL A 6 25.49 34.72 -10.97
C VAL A 6 24.05 34.88 -11.44
N GLY A 7 23.52 33.85 -12.11
CA GLY A 7 22.08 33.72 -12.38
C GLY A 7 21.42 32.89 -11.28
N VAL A 8 20.55 33.50 -10.48
CA VAL A 8 19.68 32.78 -9.54
C VAL A 8 18.48 32.23 -10.33
N GLY A 9 18.58 30.98 -10.77
CA GLY A 9 17.51 30.24 -11.42
C GLY A 9 16.79 29.32 -10.44
N VAL A 10 15.52 29.61 -10.17
CA VAL A 10 14.58 28.73 -9.45
C VAL A 10 14.37 27.45 -10.25
N GLY A 11 14.89 26.32 -9.76
CA GLY A 11 14.72 25.02 -10.39
C GLY A 11 15.82 24.04 -10.04
N GLY A 12 15.92 23.64 -8.77
CA GLY A 12 16.83 22.58 -8.35
C GLY A 12 16.36 21.22 -8.84
N TYR A 13 16.85 20.77 -9.99
CA TYR A 13 16.79 19.38 -10.38
C TYR A 13 18.02 18.66 -9.81
N PHE A 14 17.81 17.83 -8.79
CA PHE A 14 18.82 16.89 -8.31
C PHE A 14 18.76 15.62 -9.17
N CYS A 15 19.78 15.39 -9.99
CA CYS A 15 20.05 14.10 -10.59
C CYS A 15 20.75 13.21 -9.56
N ASN A 16 20.04 12.23 -9.01
CA ASN A 16 20.67 11.22 -8.17
C ASN A 16 21.08 10.02 -9.02
N ASN A 17 22.39 9.99 -9.31
CA ASN A 17 23.24 8.84 -9.63
C ASN A 17 23.48 8.52 -11.13
N CYS A 18 24.56 9.09 -11.67
CA CYS A 18 25.30 8.53 -12.81
C CYS A 18 26.36 7.56 -12.25
N THR A 19 26.23 6.26 -12.49
CA THR A 19 27.36 5.33 -12.37
C THR A 19 28.01 5.19 -13.74
N SER A 20 29.28 5.60 -13.83
CA SER A 20 30.13 5.51 -15.00
C SER A 20 30.55 4.06 -15.25
N GLU A 21 30.19 3.49 -16.39
CA GLU A 21 31.12 2.77 -17.26
C GLU A 21 30.45 2.45 -18.60
N LEU A 22 30.99 3.03 -19.67
CA LEU A 22 30.65 2.72 -21.05
C LEU A 22 31.39 1.44 -21.46
N LEU A 23 30.68 0.41 -21.90
CA LEU A 23 31.16 -0.48 -22.95
C LEU A 23 30.04 -0.73 -23.98
N VAL A 24 30.11 0.11 -25.02
CA VAL A 24 29.82 -0.13 -26.44
C VAL A 24 28.92 -1.33 -26.75
N THR A 25 27.62 -1.08 -26.95
CA THR A 25 26.82 -1.47 -28.15
C THR A 25 25.35 -1.10 -27.88
N GLU A 26 24.64 -0.79 -28.96
CA GLU A 26 23.30 -0.19 -29.05
C GLU A 26 22.27 -0.63 -27.99
N LEU A 27 21.69 0.36 -27.30
CA LEU A 27 20.26 0.48 -26.98
C LEU A 27 20.06 1.88 -26.38
N VAL A 28 19.56 2.81 -27.20
CA VAL A 28 18.96 4.04 -26.69
C VAL A 28 17.72 3.62 -25.89
N VAL A 29 17.86 3.48 -24.57
CA VAL A 29 16.69 3.33 -23.70
C VAL A 29 15.99 4.69 -23.67
N ASN A 30 14.94 4.79 -24.48
CA ASN A 30 14.01 5.90 -24.46
C ASN A 30 13.46 6.08 -23.05
N CYS A 31 13.84 7.15 -22.35
CA CYS A 31 13.02 7.74 -21.31
C CYS A 31 11.82 8.46 -21.95
N ALA A 32 10.97 7.71 -22.65
CA ALA A 32 9.63 8.16 -22.99
C ALA A 32 8.76 7.99 -21.75
N ALA A 33 8.80 8.97 -20.86
CA ALA A 33 7.77 9.12 -19.84
C ALA A 33 6.43 9.33 -20.55
N ASN A 34 5.62 8.27 -20.65
CA ASN A 34 4.20 8.37 -20.93
C ASN A 34 3.53 9.03 -19.70
N TYR A 35 3.69 10.34 -19.55
CA TYR A 35 2.72 11.11 -18.79
C TYR A 35 1.55 11.35 -19.74
N LYS A 36 0.44 10.63 -19.54
CA LYS A 36 -0.83 11.11 -20.10
C LYS A 36 -1.04 12.50 -19.52
N THR A 37 -0.97 13.52 -20.36
CA THR A 37 -1.37 14.88 -20.01
C THR A 37 -2.87 14.84 -19.71
N LEU A 38 -3.23 14.68 -18.43
CA LEU A 38 -4.61 14.88 -18.00
C LEU A 38 -4.98 16.35 -18.27
N PRO A 39 -6.16 16.62 -18.84
CA PRO A 39 -6.58 17.99 -19.15
C PRO A 39 -6.57 18.86 -17.90
N LEU A 40 -6.10 20.10 -18.08
CA LEU A 40 -6.07 21.17 -17.08
C LEU A 40 -7.49 21.56 -16.66
N ALA A 41 -7.99 20.95 -15.60
CA ALA A 41 -9.11 21.48 -14.82
C ALA A 41 -8.93 21.09 -13.35
N GLY A 42 -8.63 22.10 -12.52
CA GLY A 42 -8.56 21.99 -11.05
C GLY A 42 -7.16 22.21 -10.50
N HIS A 43 -6.99 23.22 -9.65
CA HIS A 43 -5.78 23.44 -8.86
C HIS A 43 -5.39 22.13 -8.15
N LYS A 44 -4.28 21.50 -8.57
CA LYS A 44 -3.68 20.40 -7.80
C LYS A 44 -3.16 20.99 -6.49
N HIS A 45 -3.96 20.90 -5.43
CA HIS A 45 -3.51 21.20 -4.09
C HIS A 45 -2.28 20.36 -3.80
N ARG A 46 -1.14 21.04 -3.59
CA ARG A 46 0.06 20.41 -3.04
C ARG A 46 -0.33 19.71 -1.74
N PRO A 47 0.06 18.45 -1.51
CA PRO A 47 -0.24 17.76 -0.26
C PRO A 47 0.20 18.62 0.92
N VAL A 48 -0.76 19.06 1.73
CA VAL A 48 -0.49 19.87 2.91
C VAL A 48 0.06 18.92 3.98
N PRO A 49 1.28 19.15 4.51
CA PRO A 49 1.83 18.33 5.58
C PRO A 49 0.84 18.22 6.75
N GLY A 50 0.71 17.02 7.31
CA GLY A 50 -0.21 16.74 8.41
C GLY A 50 -1.69 16.58 8.02
N SER A 51 -2.11 16.95 6.81
CA SER A 51 -3.48 16.66 6.35
C SER A 51 -3.61 15.25 5.80
N SER A 52 -4.68 14.53 6.17
CA SER A 52 -5.03 13.25 5.57
C SER A 52 -5.81 13.47 4.29
N HIS A 53 -5.48 12.73 3.23
CA HIS A 53 -6.26 12.72 1.99
C HIS A 53 -6.28 11.33 1.36
N ASN A 54 -7.35 11.05 0.61
CA ASN A 54 -7.51 9.79 -0.09
C ASN A 54 -6.45 9.64 -1.19
N ILE A 55 -5.95 8.42 -1.35
CA ILE A 55 -5.03 8.04 -2.42
C ILE A 55 -5.59 6.85 -3.18
N SER A 56 -5.10 6.66 -4.42
CA SER A 56 -5.42 5.46 -5.20
C SER A 56 -5.01 4.20 -4.43
N LYS A 57 -5.91 3.21 -4.39
CA LYS A 57 -5.65 1.89 -3.81
C LYS A 57 -4.54 1.14 -4.56
N ASN A 58 -4.32 1.49 -5.83
CA ASN A 58 -3.31 0.88 -6.70
C ASN A 58 -1.96 1.61 -6.61
N ASP A 59 -1.84 2.65 -5.78
CA ASP A 59 -0.57 3.32 -5.55
C ASP A 59 0.47 2.30 -5.03
N PRO A 60 1.70 2.25 -5.58
CA PRO A 60 2.71 1.29 -5.14
C PRO A 60 3.05 1.37 -3.66
N GLY A 61 3.00 2.57 -3.07
CA GLY A 61 3.21 2.77 -1.64
C GLY A 61 2.08 2.19 -0.81
N VAL A 62 0.83 2.32 -1.27
CA VAL A 62 -0.34 1.65 -0.65
C VAL A 62 -0.21 0.13 -0.73
N GLN A 63 0.18 -0.41 -1.88
CA GLN A 63 0.37 -1.86 -2.05
C GLN A 63 1.47 -2.41 -1.13
N ASN A 64 2.57 -1.69 -0.98
CA ASN A 64 3.61 -2.04 -0.03
C ASN A 64 3.13 -1.94 1.43
N ALA A 65 2.38 -0.88 1.79
CA ALA A 65 1.83 -0.72 3.14
C ALA A 65 0.84 -1.85 3.48
N VAL A 66 0.02 -2.28 2.52
CA VAL A 66 -0.88 -3.45 2.63
C VAL A 66 -0.08 -4.73 2.87
N LEU A 67 1.00 -4.94 2.13
CA LEU A 67 1.85 -6.12 2.27
C LEU A 67 2.46 -6.19 3.68
N VAL A 68 3.08 -5.09 4.12
CA VAL A 68 3.69 -4.97 5.46
C VAL A 68 2.65 -5.20 6.55
N SER A 69 1.47 -4.58 6.42
CA SER A 69 0.33 -4.75 7.34
C SER A 69 -0.09 -6.21 7.46
N THR A 70 -0.20 -6.90 6.33
CA THR A 70 -0.61 -8.31 6.27
C THR A 70 0.43 -9.21 6.95
N TYR A 71 1.72 -8.97 6.72
CA TYR A 71 2.79 -9.72 7.40
C TYR A 71 2.79 -9.47 8.91
N THR A 72 2.64 -8.22 9.36
CA THR A 72 2.54 -7.91 10.79
C THR A 72 1.36 -8.64 11.43
N PHE A 73 0.17 -8.58 10.83
CA PHE A 73 -0.99 -9.32 11.33
C PHE A 73 -0.73 -10.82 11.43
N ASN A 74 -0.12 -11.42 10.40
CA ASN A 74 0.18 -12.84 10.39
C ASN A 74 1.21 -13.25 11.45
N ASN A 75 2.17 -12.39 11.75
CA ASN A 75 3.18 -12.62 12.78
C ASN A 75 2.60 -12.51 14.19
N GLU A 76 1.64 -11.61 14.40
CA GLU A 76 0.98 -11.43 15.70
C GLU A 76 -0.21 -12.37 15.93
N SER A 77 -0.78 -12.92 14.86
CA SER A 77 -1.88 -13.88 14.93
C SER A 77 -1.38 -15.29 15.27
N ASN A 78 -2.05 -15.94 16.22
CA ASN A 78 -1.80 -17.34 16.59
C ASN A 78 -2.48 -18.37 15.65
N ASP A 79 -3.07 -17.93 14.53
CA ASP A 79 -3.71 -18.81 13.56
C ASP A 79 -2.67 -19.70 12.84
N ILE A 80 -3.05 -20.94 12.53
CA ILE A 80 -2.21 -21.90 11.80
C ILE A 80 -2.11 -21.58 10.29
N PHE A 81 -3.04 -20.79 9.76
CA PHE A 81 -3.08 -20.35 8.37
C PHE A 81 -2.61 -18.90 8.21
N PHE A 82 -2.10 -18.58 7.04
CA PHE A 82 -1.87 -17.19 6.65
C PHE A 82 -3.18 -16.49 6.32
N PHE A 83 -3.23 -15.20 6.59
CA PHE A 83 -4.24 -14.25 6.11
C PHE A 83 -3.66 -13.42 4.97
N ARG A 84 -4.54 -13.03 4.04
CA ARG A 84 -4.23 -12.12 2.94
C ARG A 84 -5.29 -11.04 2.85
N VAL A 85 -4.95 -9.84 2.39
CA VAL A 85 -5.95 -8.81 2.10
C VAL A 85 -6.86 -9.28 0.97
N TYR A 86 -8.15 -9.33 1.28
CA TYR A 86 -9.24 -9.61 0.34
C TYR A 86 -9.64 -8.35 -0.42
N ALA A 87 -9.74 -7.22 0.27
CA ALA A 87 -10.11 -5.94 -0.34
C ALA A 87 -9.55 -4.74 0.43
N ILE A 88 -9.14 -3.71 -0.29
CA ILE A 88 -8.83 -2.39 0.26
C ILE A 88 -10.11 -1.54 0.19
N LYS A 89 -10.68 -1.16 1.33
CA LYS A 89 -11.88 -0.33 1.43
C LYS A 89 -11.52 1.14 1.33
N VAL A 90 -10.55 1.59 2.14
CA VAL A 90 -10.04 2.96 2.17
C VAL A 90 -8.52 2.95 2.18
N ALA A 91 -7.93 3.91 1.47
CA ALA A 91 -6.50 4.19 1.53
C ALA A 91 -6.31 5.71 1.62
N GLN A 92 -5.64 6.15 2.67
CA GLN A 92 -5.33 7.55 2.92
C GLN A 92 -3.85 7.73 3.20
N ILE A 93 -3.33 8.93 2.88
CA ILE A 93 -1.97 9.32 3.20
C ILE A 93 -1.93 10.63 3.98
N GLN A 94 -0.92 10.73 4.83
CA GLN A 94 -0.57 11.94 5.57
C GLN A 94 0.95 12.14 5.48
N ILE A 95 1.37 13.31 4.98
CA ILE A 95 2.79 13.66 4.93
C ILE A 95 3.23 14.13 6.31
N VAL A 96 4.21 13.43 6.89
CA VAL A 96 4.76 13.69 8.24
C VAL A 96 6.29 13.68 8.16
N LYS A 97 7.00 13.26 9.22
CA LYS A 97 8.43 12.90 9.14
C LYS A 97 8.62 11.58 8.36
N GLY A 98 8.12 11.53 7.13
CA GLY A 98 7.86 10.33 6.35
C GLY A 98 6.45 10.37 5.75
N ILE A 99 5.89 9.20 5.45
CA ILE A 99 4.53 9.04 4.93
C ILE A 99 3.78 8.13 5.89
N LYS A 100 2.64 8.58 6.41
CA LYS A 100 1.71 7.73 7.16
C LYS A 100 0.61 7.28 6.21
N TYR A 101 0.46 5.96 6.05
CA TYR A 101 -0.68 5.34 5.37
C TYR A 101 -1.70 4.94 6.42
N VAL A 102 -2.97 5.27 6.16
CA VAL A 102 -4.11 4.81 6.94
C VAL A 102 -4.96 3.96 6.03
N LEU A 103 -5.14 2.69 6.41
CA LEU A 103 -5.76 1.66 5.56
C LEU A 103 -6.94 1.04 6.29
N GLU A 104 -8.09 1.04 5.61
CA GLU A 104 -9.23 0.18 5.98
C GLU A 104 -9.24 -1.00 5.01
N VAL A 105 -8.97 -2.20 5.51
CA VAL A 105 -8.87 -3.41 4.69
C VAL A 105 -9.74 -4.51 5.25
N THR A 106 -10.23 -5.37 4.36
CA THR A 106 -10.76 -6.67 4.74
C THR A 106 -9.67 -7.70 4.49
N ILE A 107 -9.26 -8.44 5.52
CA ILE A 107 -8.39 -9.61 5.39
C ILE A 107 -9.21 -10.90 5.44
N SER A 108 -8.74 -11.94 4.77
CA SER A 108 -9.37 -13.25 4.74
C SER A 108 -8.33 -14.36 4.91
N ARG A 109 -8.73 -15.43 5.60
CA ARG A 109 -7.90 -16.62 5.81
C ARG A 109 -7.63 -17.32 4.48
N THR A 110 -6.42 -17.81 4.33
CA THR A 110 -5.96 -18.59 3.17
C THR A 110 -5.89 -20.09 3.49
N ILE A 111 -5.69 -20.90 2.46
CA ILE A 111 -5.42 -22.34 2.62
C ILE A 111 -3.97 -22.64 3.02
N CYS A 112 -3.07 -21.65 2.91
CA CYS A 112 -1.64 -21.80 3.21
C CYS A 112 -1.41 -21.87 4.73
N ARG A 113 -0.72 -22.93 5.18
CA ARG A 113 -0.32 -23.08 6.58
C ARG A 113 1.01 -22.39 6.86
N LYS A 114 1.16 -21.81 8.06
CA LYS A 114 2.42 -21.20 8.53
C LYS A 114 3.55 -22.20 8.77
N SER A 115 3.22 -23.45 9.06
CA SER A 115 4.20 -24.53 9.26
C SER A 115 4.88 -24.99 7.97
N MET A 116 4.33 -24.64 6.81
CA MET A 116 4.93 -24.91 5.51
C MET A 116 5.59 -23.63 5.04
N SER A 117 6.79 -23.72 4.45
CA SER A 117 7.42 -22.54 3.83
C SER A 117 6.42 -21.93 2.86
N PRO A 118 5.96 -20.69 3.07
CA PRO A 118 4.90 -20.15 2.24
C PRO A 118 5.44 -19.92 0.82
N PRO A 119 4.78 -20.44 -0.23
CA PRO A 119 4.82 -19.74 -1.49
C PRO A 119 4.26 -18.35 -1.20
N SER A 120 4.94 -17.31 -1.65
CA SER A 120 4.61 -15.90 -1.41
C SER A 120 3.10 -15.60 -1.23
N LEU A 121 2.73 -14.70 -0.31
CA LEU A 121 1.33 -14.47 0.09
C LEU A 121 0.36 -14.21 -1.09
N ASP A 122 0.85 -13.62 -2.18
CA ASP A 122 0.11 -13.40 -3.43
C ASP A 122 -0.38 -14.71 -4.09
N LYS A 123 0.34 -15.81 -3.90
CA LYS A 123 0.03 -17.14 -4.45
C LYS A 123 -0.81 -18.01 -3.53
N CYS A 124 -1.17 -17.51 -2.34
CA CYS A 124 -1.99 -18.24 -1.37
C CYS A 124 -3.49 -18.01 -1.62
N PRO A 125 -4.24 -19.03 -2.09
CA PRO A 125 -5.68 -18.90 -2.30
C PRO A 125 -6.44 -18.69 -1.00
N PHE A 126 -7.55 -17.97 -1.07
CA PHE A 126 -8.46 -17.84 0.07
C PHE A 126 -9.11 -19.19 0.40
N GLN A 127 -9.48 -19.37 1.67
CA GLN A 127 -10.33 -20.48 2.07
C GLN A 127 -11.67 -20.39 1.33
N PRO A 128 -12.20 -21.52 0.80
CA PRO A 128 -13.55 -21.56 0.27
C PRO A 128 -14.57 -21.27 1.38
N GLU A 129 -15.80 -20.97 0.97
CA GLU A 129 -16.91 -20.78 1.90
C GLU A 129 -17.13 -22.04 2.75
N GLY A 130 -17.36 -21.84 4.05
CA GLY A 130 -17.54 -22.92 5.01
C GLY A 130 -16.94 -22.62 6.38
N ALA A 131 -16.81 -23.66 7.21
CA ALA A 131 -16.41 -23.52 8.62
C ALA A 131 -15.01 -22.93 8.84
N LEU A 132 -14.10 -23.09 7.87
CA LEU A 132 -12.74 -22.55 7.94
C LEU A 132 -12.63 -21.14 7.36
N GLN A 133 -13.66 -20.62 6.70
CA GLN A 133 -13.65 -19.26 6.19
C GLN A 133 -13.67 -18.28 7.36
N GLN A 134 -12.70 -17.37 7.39
CA GLN A 134 -12.65 -16.32 8.39
C GLN A 134 -12.15 -15.03 7.76
N MET A 135 -12.83 -13.94 8.08
CA MET A 135 -12.48 -12.60 7.63
C MET A 135 -12.41 -11.66 8.81
N PHE A 136 -11.69 -10.55 8.64
CA PHE A 136 -11.67 -9.43 9.57
C PHE A 136 -11.66 -8.11 8.80
N ASN A 137 -12.33 -7.10 9.34
CA ASN A 137 -12.15 -5.71 8.94
C ASN A 137 -11.09 -5.10 9.86
N CYS A 138 -10.05 -4.55 9.25
CA CYS A 138 -8.88 -4.05 9.95
C CYS A 138 -8.59 -2.61 9.56
N HIS A 139 -8.28 -1.82 10.58
CA HIS A 139 -7.69 -0.50 10.46
C HIS A 139 -6.18 -0.63 10.71
N PHE A 140 -5.35 -0.24 9.75
CA PHE A 140 -3.90 -0.21 9.89
C PHE A 140 -3.37 1.21 9.75
N GLU A 141 -2.43 1.57 10.61
CA GLU A 141 -1.56 2.73 10.44
C GLU A 141 -0.14 2.27 10.13
N VAL A 142 0.40 2.69 8.99
CA VAL A 142 1.75 2.32 8.55
C VAL A 142 2.58 3.58 8.34
N TRP A 143 3.69 3.68 9.04
CA TRP A 143 4.66 4.74 8.82
C TRP A 143 5.78 4.25 7.92
N ALA A 144 6.01 4.96 6.82
CA ALA A 144 7.04 4.67 5.84
C ALA A 144 8.01 5.85 5.70
N ILE A 145 9.29 5.53 5.51
CA ILE A 145 10.35 6.46 5.14
C ILE A 145 10.98 5.91 3.86
N PRO A 146 10.42 6.21 2.67
CA PRO A 146 10.84 5.59 1.42
C PRO A 146 12.33 5.76 1.10
N TRP A 147 12.89 6.94 1.38
CA TRP A 147 14.32 7.23 1.16
C TRP A 147 15.27 6.53 2.14
N LYS A 148 14.73 5.82 3.15
CA LYS A 148 15.49 4.92 4.02
C LYS A 148 15.12 3.45 3.80
N HIS A 149 14.29 3.15 2.80
CA HIS A 149 13.77 1.81 2.51
C HIS A 149 13.14 1.14 3.75
N TRP A 150 12.43 1.93 4.55
CA TRP A 150 11.92 1.50 5.84
C TRP A 150 10.42 1.74 5.96
N SER A 151 9.70 0.79 6.54
CA SER A 151 8.29 0.91 6.88
C SER A 151 7.95 0.05 8.07
N LYS A 152 6.99 0.50 8.89
CA LYS A 152 6.51 -0.23 10.06
C LYS A 152 5.03 0.06 10.29
N VAL A 153 4.28 -0.97 10.69
CA VAL A 153 2.94 -0.80 11.25
C VAL A 153 3.07 -0.17 12.63
N THR A 154 2.53 1.04 12.80
CA THR A 154 2.58 1.75 14.08
C THR A 154 1.48 1.27 15.02
N SER A 155 0.32 0.92 14.47
CA SER A 155 -0.81 0.36 15.19
C SER A 155 -1.76 -0.30 14.23
N PHE A 156 -2.51 -1.30 14.70
CA PHE A 156 -3.64 -1.83 13.98
C PHE A 156 -4.70 -2.37 14.94
N VAL A 157 -5.93 -2.43 14.46
CA VAL A 157 -7.03 -3.10 15.15
C VAL A 157 -7.88 -3.83 14.13
N CYS A 158 -8.28 -5.05 14.45
CA CYS A 158 -9.06 -5.92 13.59
C CYS A 158 -10.28 -6.43 14.34
N HIS A 159 -11.42 -6.48 13.65
CA HIS A 159 -12.68 -6.97 14.18
C HIS A 159 -13.32 -7.93 13.18
N PRO A 160 -14.06 -8.96 13.63
CA PRO A 160 -14.88 -9.74 12.72
C PRO A 160 -15.80 -8.81 11.91
N PRO A 161 -16.12 -9.12 10.65
CA PRO A 161 -17.09 -8.36 9.89
C PRO A 161 -18.39 -8.30 10.67
N SER A 162 -19.05 -7.14 10.66
CA SER A 162 -20.41 -7.02 11.17
C SER A 162 -21.26 -8.06 10.44
N ARG A 163 -21.65 -9.14 11.14
CA ARG A 163 -22.73 -9.99 10.66
C ARG A 163 -23.91 -9.05 10.52
N LEU A 164 -24.38 -8.81 9.30
CA LEU A 164 -25.80 -8.54 9.14
C LEU A 164 -26.45 -9.78 9.75
N LEU A 165 -26.88 -9.65 11.00
CA LEU A 165 -27.84 -10.59 11.57
C LEU A 165 -28.96 -10.66 10.52
N PRO A 166 -29.38 -11.87 10.08
CA PRO A 166 -30.56 -11.97 9.26
C PRO A 166 -31.67 -11.21 9.97
N THR A 167 -32.12 -10.12 9.35
CA THR A 167 -33.29 -9.37 9.80
C THR A 167 -34.46 -10.32 9.74
N GLY A 168 -34.95 -10.74 10.90
CA GLY A 168 -36.22 -11.44 11.01
C GLY A 168 -36.12 -12.96 10.87
N SER A 169 -36.67 -13.60 11.90
CA SER A 169 -37.27 -14.93 11.86
C SER A 169 -38.02 -15.26 10.57
N GLU A 170 -37.63 -16.35 9.92
CA GLU A 170 -38.59 -17.23 9.24
C GLU A 170 -38.29 -18.70 9.57
N VAL A 171 -38.06 -18.97 10.87
CA VAL A 171 -38.46 -20.25 11.45
C VAL A 171 -39.91 -20.08 11.88
N ALA A 172 -40.82 -20.35 10.95
CA ALA A 172 -42.17 -20.90 11.15
C ALA A 172 -43.02 -20.64 9.89
N ARG A 173 -43.07 -21.61 8.97
CA ARG A 173 -44.33 -22.19 8.46
C ARG A 173 -44.07 -23.27 7.40
N ARG A 174 -44.66 -24.43 7.72
CA ARG A 174 -44.95 -25.63 6.92
C ARG A 174 -43.80 -26.61 6.70
#